data_AF-A0A239IWI4-F1
#
_entry.id   AF-A0A239IWI4-F1
#
_cell.length_a   1.000
_cell.length_b   1.000
_cell.length_c   1.000
_cell.angle_alpha   90.00
_cell.angle_beta   90.00
_cell.angle_gamma   90.00
#
_symmetry.space_group_name_H-M   'P 1'
#
loop_
_entity.id
_entity.type
_entity.pdbx_description
1 polymer ?
#
loop_
_entity_poly.entity_id
_entity_poly.type
_entity_poly.pdbx_seq_one_letter_code
_entity_poly.pdbx_strand_id
1 'polypeptide(L)'
;MNLATLMACATCSHALTEHRHGSRLGFRHPVADEEHEVVPVDAVHAPQVFNRCHTCSGELPVWNYRTGLIQVMALDVGAVATYNDHWHVCYACAQHIEADDVGALTDRCASFMRWRRGSTEYVQLNLLHRGIVLGREGRTLLTTTRWPAARIAAEMLPKVRDRFTGLLGSPVDLPTAINDREGRQSLANQLDLAPMYWINEEFTELVNAVSRNQPPARLSEELMPSSAGLIAWPGAVGPGQLAAVSWTPQFDGWQLLGYRSIGSALREDLMPALRHEIGWLLPAHAEHVPRRGALDGSHPLGPLVTTWLLINQQMAEAVPAKLPKGTTKAYQRSNRPAPDVRIVRIKPRNSAPGPRSPQPDGTRSRAKPDHRYWVSGHERQQAWGPGRTLRKPIDIQPFLKGDESLPIKLSTTVRVLGNRTAVRDS
;
A
#
# COMPACT_ATOMS: atom_id res chain seq x y z
N MET A 1 -2.93 16.69 -6.04
CA MET A 1 -1.50 17.00 -6.13
C MET A 1 -1.29 17.59 -7.52
N ASN A 2 -1.29 18.92 -7.64
CA ASN A 2 -1.06 19.60 -8.91
C ASN A 2 0.46 19.61 -9.14
N LEU A 3 0.96 18.65 -9.92
CA LEU A 3 2.35 18.64 -10.41
C LEU A 3 2.55 19.66 -11.56
N ALA A 4 1.70 20.69 -11.61
CA ALA A 4 1.34 21.44 -12.82
C ALA A 4 2.46 22.34 -13.38
N THR A 5 3.68 22.25 -12.89
CA THR A 5 4.81 23.04 -13.40
C THR A 5 6.15 22.32 -13.33
N LEU A 6 6.18 20.98 -13.31
CA LEU A 6 7.46 20.27 -13.51
C LEU A 6 7.62 19.95 -14.99
N MET A 7 8.57 20.60 -15.65
CA MET A 7 9.02 20.20 -16.98
C MET A 7 10.08 19.11 -16.84
N ALA A 8 10.02 18.09 -17.69
CA ALA A 8 10.98 17.00 -17.74
C ALA A 8 11.50 16.85 -19.17
N CYS A 9 12.66 16.22 -19.32
CA CYS A 9 13.18 15.89 -20.65
C CYS A 9 12.55 14.60 -21.17
N ALA A 10 11.98 14.60 -22.37
CA ALA A 10 11.41 13.41 -22.98
C ALA A 10 12.45 12.30 -23.20
N THR A 11 13.72 12.69 -23.40
CA THR A 11 14.82 11.78 -23.73
C THR A 11 15.34 11.02 -22.49
N CYS A 12 15.70 11.75 -21.43
CA CYS A 12 16.33 11.17 -20.24
C CYS A 12 15.43 11.16 -19.00
N SER A 13 14.25 11.79 -19.07
CA SER A 13 13.31 11.95 -17.95
C SER A 13 13.87 12.69 -16.73
N HIS A 14 14.93 13.49 -16.90
CA HIS A 14 15.39 14.41 -15.85
C HIS A 14 14.46 15.63 -15.75
N ALA A 15 14.27 16.14 -14.53
CA ALA A 15 13.59 17.41 -14.31
C ALA A 15 14.38 18.52 -14.98
N LEU A 16 13.73 19.46 -15.65
CA LEU A 16 14.37 20.56 -16.36
C LEU A 16 14.31 21.85 -15.54
N THR A 17 15.34 22.66 -15.68
CA THR A 17 15.44 24.00 -15.08
C THR A 17 15.01 25.04 -16.11
N GLU A 18 14.18 25.99 -15.67
CA GLU A 18 13.76 27.12 -16.49
C GLU A 18 14.87 28.19 -16.49
N HIS A 19 15.29 28.62 -17.67
CA HIS A 19 16.24 29.70 -17.85
C HIS A 19 15.60 30.85 -18.63
N ARG A 20 15.71 32.07 -18.09
CA ARG A 20 15.29 33.29 -18.78
C ARG A 20 16.49 34.12 -19.18
N HIS A 21 16.54 34.48 -20.46
CA HIS A 21 17.51 35.42 -21.01
C HIS A 21 16.77 36.49 -21.83
N GLY A 22 16.57 37.66 -21.22
CA GLY A 22 15.68 38.69 -21.76
C GLY A 22 14.22 38.19 -21.83
N SER A 23 13.62 38.22 -23.02
CA SER A 23 12.26 37.70 -23.26
C SER A 23 12.21 36.22 -23.67
N ARG A 24 13.36 35.56 -23.85
CA ARG A 24 13.42 34.16 -24.28
C ARG A 24 13.41 33.22 -23.08
N LEU A 25 12.48 32.26 -23.13
CA LEU A 25 12.35 31.15 -22.21
C LEU A 25 13.07 29.93 -22.79
N GLY A 26 13.95 29.30 -22.03
CA GLY A 26 14.62 28.05 -22.41
C GLY A 26 14.61 27.05 -21.26
N PHE A 27 14.78 25.77 -21.60
CA PHE A 27 14.89 24.69 -20.62
C PHE A 27 16.25 24.01 -20.75
N ARG A 28 16.88 23.68 -19.62
CA ARG A 28 18.14 22.94 -19.57
C ARG A 28 18.11 21.89 -18.46
N HIS A 29 19.02 20.93 -18.52
CA HIS A 29 19.18 20.01 -17.39
C HIS A 29 19.76 20.77 -16.18
N PRO A 30 19.43 20.35 -14.94
CA PRO A 30 19.95 20.99 -13.75
C PRO A 30 21.47 20.83 -13.70
N VAL A 31 22.17 21.96 -13.78
CA VAL A 31 23.59 22.08 -13.43
C VAL A 31 24.58 21.36 -14.38
N ALA A 32 24.15 20.83 -15.54
CA ALA A 32 25.03 20.46 -16.66
C ALA A 32 24.28 20.38 -18.01
N ASP A 33 25.03 20.42 -19.11
CA ASP A 33 24.56 19.99 -20.43
C ASP A 33 24.77 18.47 -20.56
N GLU A 34 23.67 17.73 -20.74
CA GLU A 34 23.70 16.29 -21.06
C GLU A 34 24.12 16.08 -22.53
N GLU A 35 24.56 14.87 -22.88
CA GLU A 35 24.99 14.50 -24.25
C GLU A 35 23.87 14.52 -25.31
N HIS A 36 22.69 15.04 -24.98
CA HIS A 36 21.55 15.11 -25.89
C HIS A 36 20.81 16.46 -25.80
N GLU A 37 20.12 16.78 -26.89
CA GLU A 37 19.23 17.96 -26.93
C GLU A 37 18.09 17.81 -25.91
N VAL A 38 17.75 18.93 -25.26
CA VAL A 38 16.66 19.01 -24.30
C VAL A 38 15.33 19.04 -25.05
N VAL A 39 14.49 18.03 -24.80
CA VAL A 39 13.12 17.97 -25.34
C VAL A 39 12.13 18.17 -24.18
N PRO A 40 11.71 19.42 -23.90
CA PRO A 40 10.89 19.71 -22.74
C PRO A 40 9.47 19.16 -22.92
N VAL A 41 9.02 18.37 -21.98
CA VAL A 41 7.64 17.87 -21.87
C VAL A 41 7.11 18.11 -20.45
N ASP A 42 5.81 18.25 -20.31
CA ASP A 42 5.18 18.23 -19.00
C ASP A 42 5.47 16.89 -18.30
N ALA A 43 5.85 16.91 -17.02
CA ALA A 43 6.17 15.73 -16.24
C ALA A 43 5.04 14.70 -16.17
N VAL A 44 3.79 15.09 -16.44
CA VAL A 44 2.67 14.13 -16.62
C VAL A 44 2.94 13.13 -17.75
N HIS A 45 3.72 13.53 -18.77
CA HIS A 45 4.12 12.69 -19.89
C HIS A 45 5.44 11.96 -19.66
N ALA A 46 6.18 12.27 -18.58
CA ALA A 46 7.46 11.65 -18.22
C ALA A 46 7.51 11.28 -16.74
N PRO A 47 6.65 10.36 -16.27
CA PRO A 47 6.49 10.05 -14.84
C PRO A 47 7.77 9.48 -14.19
N GLN A 48 8.75 9.06 -14.98
CA GLN A 48 10.05 8.57 -14.49
C GLN A 48 10.84 9.66 -13.76
N VAL A 49 10.56 10.93 -14.03
CA VAL A 49 11.18 12.07 -13.32
C VAL A 49 10.93 12.06 -11.81
N PHE A 50 9.82 11.44 -11.38
CA PHE A 50 9.46 11.32 -9.98
C PHE A 50 10.05 10.09 -9.29
N ASN A 51 10.69 9.18 -10.06
CA ASN A 51 11.33 7.97 -9.54
C ASN A 51 12.82 8.18 -9.23
N ARG A 52 13.30 9.42 -9.17
CA ARG A 52 14.70 9.74 -8.89
C ARG A 52 14.79 10.90 -7.91
N CYS A 53 15.86 10.90 -7.15
CA CYS A 53 16.24 12.02 -6.30
C CYS A 53 16.51 13.26 -7.15
N HIS A 54 15.84 14.38 -6.87
CA HIS A 54 16.03 15.66 -7.56
C HIS A 54 17.33 16.38 -7.18
N THR A 55 18.03 15.93 -6.12
CA THR A 55 19.35 16.47 -5.77
C THR A 55 20.48 15.66 -6.38
N CYS A 56 20.47 14.33 -6.23
CA CYS A 56 21.59 13.49 -6.67
C CYS A 56 21.33 12.66 -7.92
N SER A 57 20.10 12.64 -8.45
CA SER A 57 19.67 11.89 -9.65
C SER A 57 19.84 10.36 -9.64
N GLY A 58 20.50 9.79 -8.61
CA GLY A 58 20.94 8.39 -8.58
C GLY A 58 20.12 7.42 -7.73
N GLU A 59 19.32 7.89 -6.76
CA GLU A 59 18.59 7.02 -5.83
C GLU A 59 17.08 7.26 -5.85
N LEU A 60 16.31 6.27 -5.39
CA LEU A 60 14.85 6.38 -5.26
C LEU A 60 14.48 7.40 -4.16
N PRO A 61 13.54 8.31 -4.43
CA PRO A 61 13.15 9.33 -3.47
C PRO A 61 12.23 8.77 -2.37
N VAL A 62 12.39 9.28 -1.16
CA VAL A 62 11.55 8.94 0.02
C VAL A 62 10.68 10.13 0.42
N TRP A 63 11.22 11.34 0.31
CA TRP A 63 10.61 12.55 0.83
C TRP A 63 10.32 13.52 -0.31
N ASN A 64 9.22 14.26 -0.20
CA ASN A 64 8.97 15.47 -0.97
C ASN A 64 9.22 16.67 -0.06
N TYR A 65 10.28 17.42 -0.30
CA TYR A 65 10.53 18.68 0.38
C TYR A 65 9.82 19.81 -0.35
N ARG A 66 9.22 20.71 0.42
CA ARG A 66 8.70 21.98 -0.10
C ARG A 66 9.66 23.10 0.25
N THR A 67 9.91 23.98 -0.71
CA THR A 67 10.69 25.21 -0.53
C THR A 67 9.91 26.40 -1.07
N GLY A 68 10.39 27.62 -0.80
CA GLY A 68 10.04 28.75 -1.65
C GLY A 68 10.61 28.61 -3.08
N LEU A 69 10.26 29.54 -3.97
CA LEU A 69 10.88 29.65 -5.29
C LEU A 69 12.38 29.94 -5.12
N ILE A 70 13.24 29.07 -5.66
CA ILE A 70 14.69 29.27 -5.64
C ILE A 70 15.13 29.84 -6.99
N GLN A 71 15.83 30.96 -6.95
CA GLN A 71 16.43 31.58 -8.13
C GLN A 71 17.94 31.69 -7.93
N VAL A 72 18.71 31.16 -8.89
CA VAL A 72 20.17 31.26 -8.90
C VAL A 72 20.58 32.06 -10.12
N MET A 73 21.35 33.12 -9.90
CA MET A 73 21.89 33.96 -10.96
C MET A 73 23.24 33.40 -11.42
N ALA A 74 23.34 33.04 -12.69
CA ALA A 74 24.60 32.66 -13.33
C ALA A 74 25.36 33.95 -13.74
N LEU A 75 26.40 34.29 -12.99
CA LEU A 75 27.15 35.55 -13.13
C LEU A 75 27.87 35.69 -14.48
N ASP A 76 28.17 34.57 -15.14
CA ASP A 76 28.90 34.48 -16.40
C ASP A 76 28.04 34.72 -17.64
N VAL A 77 26.73 34.42 -17.58
CA VAL A 77 25.81 34.52 -18.73
C VAL A 77 24.68 35.52 -18.53
N GLY A 78 24.59 36.17 -17.36
CA GLY A 78 23.50 37.09 -17.03
C GLY A 78 22.12 36.42 -17.01
N ALA A 79 22.08 35.09 -16.89
CA ALA A 79 20.86 34.29 -16.90
C ALA A 79 20.41 34.00 -15.46
N VAL A 80 19.10 34.10 -15.22
CA VAL A 80 18.48 33.65 -13.97
C VAL A 80 17.87 32.27 -14.21
N ALA A 81 18.36 31.29 -13.45
CA ALA A 81 17.77 29.97 -13.38
C ALA A 81 16.69 29.96 -12.28
N THR A 82 15.47 29.56 -12.64
CA THR A 82 14.37 29.40 -11.68
C THR A 82 14.12 27.91 -11.47
N TYR A 83 14.13 27.49 -10.20
CA TYR A 83 14.00 26.10 -9.79
C TYR A 83 12.63 25.82 -9.17
N ASN A 84 12.30 24.53 -9.10
CA ASN A 84 11.06 24.04 -8.50
C ASN A 84 10.99 24.36 -7.00
N ASP A 85 9.76 24.39 -6.50
CA ASP A 85 9.43 24.55 -5.08
C ASP A 85 9.13 23.19 -4.40
N HIS A 86 9.20 22.09 -5.16
CA HIS A 86 9.01 20.72 -4.69
C HIS A 86 10.19 19.84 -5.11
N TRP A 87 10.71 19.07 -4.17
CA TRP A 87 11.94 18.29 -4.34
C TRP A 87 11.72 16.85 -3.86
N HIS A 88 11.74 15.89 -4.78
CA HIS A 88 11.73 14.47 -4.44
C HIS A 88 13.14 14.05 -4.03
N VAL A 89 13.39 13.81 -2.76
CA VAL A 89 14.74 13.59 -2.20
C VAL A 89 14.88 12.16 -1.68
N CYS A 90 15.98 11.49 -2.02
CA CYS A 90 16.32 10.18 -1.48
C CYS A 90 16.71 10.25 0.00
N TYR A 91 16.67 9.10 0.68
CA TYR A 91 16.93 9.06 2.11
C TYR A 91 18.32 9.62 2.49
N ALA A 92 19.37 9.28 1.72
CA ALA A 92 20.72 9.77 2.00
C ALA A 92 20.84 11.29 1.88
N CYS A 93 20.27 11.88 0.83
CA CYS A 93 20.28 13.34 0.66
C CYS A 93 19.44 14.03 1.74
N ALA A 94 18.31 13.42 2.12
CA ALA A 94 17.47 13.93 3.20
C ALA A 94 18.26 13.99 4.53
N GLN A 95 19.08 12.99 4.86
CA GLN A 95 19.91 13.05 6.07
C GLN A 95 20.85 14.27 6.09
N HIS A 96 21.44 14.65 4.95
CA HIS A 96 22.27 15.85 4.87
C HIS A 96 21.45 17.15 4.94
N ILE A 97 20.26 17.18 4.33
CA ILE A 97 19.34 18.33 4.43
C ILE A 97 18.91 18.53 5.89
N GLU A 98 18.49 17.47 6.57
CA GLU A 98 18.06 17.53 7.97
C GLU A 98 19.20 17.88 8.93
N ALA A 99 20.45 17.57 8.56
CA ALA A 99 21.64 17.91 9.33
C ALA A 99 22.19 19.32 9.02
N ASP A 100 21.52 20.10 8.16
CA ASP A 100 21.99 21.40 7.65
C ASP A 100 23.38 21.36 6.98
N ASP A 101 23.79 20.17 6.49
CA ASP A 101 25.12 19.95 5.91
C ASP A 101 25.10 20.10 4.38
N VAL A 102 25.05 21.37 3.95
CA VAL A 102 25.09 21.73 2.52
C VAL A 102 26.36 21.23 1.83
N GLY A 103 27.48 21.20 2.55
CA GLY A 103 28.78 20.74 2.04
C GLY A 103 28.72 19.27 1.67
N ALA A 104 28.36 18.41 2.63
CA ALA A 104 28.24 16.98 2.39
C ALA A 104 27.16 16.64 1.36
N LEU A 105 26.02 17.35 1.36
CA LEU A 105 25.00 17.20 0.32
C LEU A 105 25.56 17.49 -1.08
N THR A 106 26.29 18.59 -1.22
CA THR A 106 26.91 19.00 -2.49
C THR A 106 27.98 18.02 -2.93
N ASP A 107 28.89 17.64 -2.04
CA ASP A 107 29.95 16.68 -2.34
C ASP A 107 29.40 15.33 -2.78
N ARG A 108 28.38 14.83 -2.07
CA ARG A 108 27.69 13.61 -2.43
C ARG A 108 27.10 13.71 -3.84
N CYS A 109 26.32 14.73 -4.15
CA CYS A 109 25.68 14.88 -5.46
C CYS A 109 26.72 15.11 -6.57
N ALA A 110 27.73 15.95 -6.34
CA ALA A 110 28.82 16.18 -7.27
C ALA A 110 29.60 14.89 -7.59
N SER A 111 29.78 13.99 -6.61
CA SER A 111 30.43 12.69 -6.84
C SER A 111 29.64 11.79 -7.80
N PHE A 112 28.30 11.82 -7.76
CA PHE A 112 27.46 11.08 -8.70
C PHE A 112 27.62 11.60 -10.14
N MET A 113 27.78 12.92 -10.26
CA MET A 113 27.94 13.62 -11.54
C MET A 113 29.42 13.72 -11.98
N ARG A 114 30.35 13.21 -11.16
CA ARG A 114 31.80 13.26 -11.36
C ARG A 114 32.36 14.68 -11.51
N TRP A 115 31.73 15.66 -10.86
CA TRP A 115 32.19 17.04 -10.86
C TRP A 115 33.29 17.28 -9.83
N ARG A 116 34.26 18.12 -10.17
CA ARG A 116 35.36 18.48 -9.29
C ARG A 116 34.94 19.61 -8.36
N ARG A 117 35.37 19.56 -7.10
CA ARG A 117 35.21 20.69 -6.18
C ARG A 117 35.81 21.95 -6.80
N GLY A 118 35.03 23.03 -6.80
CA GLY A 118 35.43 24.32 -7.37
C GLY A 118 35.15 24.50 -8.87
N SER A 119 34.59 23.50 -9.57
CA SER A 119 34.07 23.73 -10.92
C SER A 119 32.82 24.64 -10.87
N THR A 120 32.48 25.27 -12.00
CA THR A 120 31.30 26.14 -12.09
C THR A 120 30.02 25.39 -11.72
N GLU A 121 29.89 24.14 -12.18
CA GLU A 121 28.79 23.24 -11.87
C GLU A 121 28.71 22.95 -10.37
N TYR A 122 29.86 22.69 -9.72
CA TYR A 122 29.91 22.46 -8.27
C TYR A 122 29.43 23.69 -7.49
N VAL A 123 29.87 24.89 -7.88
CA VAL A 123 29.48 26.14 -7.21
C VAL A 123 27.99 26.41 -7.39
N GLN A 124 27.45 26.25 -8.60
CA GLN A 124 26.03 26.38 -8.87
C GLN A 124 25.20 25.36 -8.08
N LEU A 125 25.64 24.10 -8.03
CA LEU A 125 25.01 23.05 -7.24
C LEU A 125 25.00 23.40 -5.74
N ASN A 126 26.11 23.93 -5.23
CA ASN A 126 26.22 24.34 -3.83
C ASN A 126 25.24 25.47 -3.49
N LEU A 127 25.11 26.47 -4.35
CA LEU A 127 24.15 27.56 -4.18
C LEU A 127 22.70 27.04 -4.18
N LEU A 128 22.38 26.13 -5.11
CA LEU A 128 21.08 25.49 -5.17
C LEU A 128 20.78 24.70 -3.89
N HIS A 129 21.69 23.84 -3.45
CA HIS A 129 21.54 23.08 -2.21
C HIS A 129 21.40 23.97 -0.98
N ARG A 130 22.13 25.08 -0.92
CA ARG A 130 21.96 26.07 0.14
C ARG A 130 20.54 26.66 0.12
N GLY A 131 20.01 26.96 -1.06
CA GLY A 131 18.63 27.40 -1.24
C GLY A 131 17.62 26.36 -0.73
N ILE A 132 17.81 25.08 -1.07
CA ILE A 132 16.94 23.99 -0.62
C ILE A 132 16.98 23.84 0.90
N VAL A 133 18.18 23.79 1.48
CA VAL A 133 18.35 23.62 2.93
C VAL A 133 17.76 24.81 3.68
N LEU A 134 18.11 26.05 3.32
CA LEU A 134 17.60 27.23 4.03
C LEU A 134 16.12 27.51 3.77
N GLY A 135 15.62 27.15 2.59
CA GLY A 135 14.25 27.42 2.16
C GLY A 135 13.24 26.32 2.48
N ARG A 136 13.64 25.21 3.12
CA ARG A 136 12.74 24.08 3.40
C ARG A 136 11.65 24.47 4.40
N GLU A 137 10.39 24.23 4.03
CA GLU A 137 9.23 24.46 4.89
C GLU A 137 8.83 23.20 5.66
N GLY A 138 9.15 22.03 5.10
CA GLY A 138 8.78 20.72 5.64
C GLY A 138 9.02 19.62 4.61
N ARG A 139 8.67 18.38 4.99
CA ARG A 139 8.77 17.22 4.10
C ARG A 139 7.58 16.29 4.26
N THR A 140 7.11 15.76 3.15
CA THR A 140 6.02 14.78 3.10
C THR A 140 6.53 13.43 2.61
N LEU A 141 6.08 12.34 3.23
CA LEU A 141 6.42 10.99 2.77
C LEU A 141 5.86 10.71 1.37
N LEU A 142 6.73 10.29 0.44
CA LEU A 142 6.33 9.88 -0.90
C LEU A 142 5.77 8.46 -0.90
N THR A 143 4.54 8.30 -1.39
CA THR A 143 3.88 7.00 -1.54
C THR A 143 3.81 6.51 -2.98
N THR A 144 4.20 7.36 -3.92
CA THR A 144 4.25 7.07 -5.35
C THR A 144 5.54 6.37 -5.75
N THR A 145 6.61 6.47 -4.96
CA THR A 145 7.89 5.83 -5.27
C THR A 145 7.72 4.32 -5.37
N ARG A 146 8.25 3.73 -6.45
CA ARG A 146 8.22 2.30 -6.69
C ARG A 146 9.35 1.58 -5.95
N TRP A 147 9.29 1.59 -4.62
CA TRP A 147 10.20 0.80 -3.79
C TRP A 147 10.07 -0.70 -4.11
N PRO A 148 11.19 -1.46 -4.18
CA PRO A 148 11.15 -2.91 -4.16
C PRO A 148 10.35 -3.39 -2.96
N ALA A 149 9.56 -4.45 -3.10
CA ALA A 149 8.76 -4.96 -1.99
C ALA A 149 9.64 -5.65 -0.94
N ALA A 150 9.42 -5.37 0.34
CA ALA A 150 9.93 -6.20 1.42
C ALA A 150 9.03 -7.42 1.64
N ARG A 151 9.66 -8.54 2.00
CA ARG A 151 8.98 -9.69 2.57
C ARG A 151 8.63 -9.41 4.04
N ILE A 152 7.37 -9.60 4.41
CA ILE A 152 6.90 -9.43 5.79
C ILE A 152 6.66 -10.82 6.38
N ALA A 153 7.31 -11.11 7.51
CA ALA A 153 7.11 -12.35 8.27
C ALA A 153 6.20 -12.12 9.48
N ALA A 154 5.57 -13.18 9.99
CA ALA A 154 4.62 -13.10 11.10
C ALA A 154 5.25 -12.47 12.36
N GLU A 155 6.48 -12.87 12.70
CA GLU A 155 7.23 -12.38 13.85
C GLU A 155 7.61 -10.90 13.74
N MET A 156 7.58 -10.32 12.53
CA MET A 156 7.86 -8.92 12.29
C MET A 156 6.66 -8.02 12.56
N LEU A 157 5.43 -8.56 12.52
CA LEU A 157 4.21 -7.76 12.59
C LEU A 157 4.11 -6.84 13.81
N PRO A 158 4.48 -7.25 15.04
CA PRO A 158 4.47 -6.34 16.17
C PRO A 158 5.38 -5.12 15.94
N LYS A 159 6.58 -5.35 15.38
CA LYS A 159 7.53 -4.28 15.08
C LYS A 159 7.06 -3.40 13.92
N VAL A 160 6.46 -4.00 12.88
CA VAL A 160 5.90 -3.28 11.74
C VAL A 160 4.77 -2.36 12.20
N ARG A 161 3.83 -2.88 12.98
CA ARG A 161 2.73 -2.13 13.57
C ARG A 161 3.24 -1.01 14.48
N ASP A 162 4.15 -1.31 15.39
CA ASP A 162 4.69 -0.31 16.33
C ASP A 162 5.45 0.83 15.63
N ARG A 163 6.16 0.53 14.54
CA ARG A 163 6.80 1.59 13.73
C ARG A 163 5.77 2.41 12.98
N PHE A 164 4.73 1.77 12.48
CA PHE A 164 3.68 2.49 11.77
C PHE A 164 2.83 3.36 12.71
N THR A 165 2.47 2.88 13.90
CA THR A 165 1.78 3.71 14.91
C THR A 165 2.66 4.87 15.37
N GLY A 166 3.97 4.64 15.52
CA GLY A 166 4.95 5.70 15.77
C GLY A 166 4.99 6.75 14.65
N LEU A 167 5.02 6.32 13.38
CA LEU A 167 4.97 7.22 12.22
C LEU A 167 3.67 8.04 12.19
N LEU A 168 2.52 7.39 12.43
CA LEU A 168 1.22 8.06 12.49
C LEU A 168 1.18 9.14 13.57
N GLY A 169 1.76 8.88 14.74
CA GLY A 169 1.87 9.86 15.84
C GLY A 169 2.99 10.89 15.69
N SER A 170 3.87 10.74 14.69
CA SER A 170 5.01 11.66 14.48
C SER A 170 4.57 13.00 13.85
N PRO A 171 5.37 14.08 13.98
CA PRO A 171 5.07 15.36 13.35
C PRO A 171 5.33 15.39 11.83
N VAL A 172 5.78 14.28 11.24
CA VAL A 172 6.07 14.19 9.80
C VAL A 172 4.77 14.29 8.99
N ASP A 173 4.79 15.06 7.89
CA ASP A 173 3.68 15.09 6.95
C ASP A 173 3.56 13.77 6.20
N LEU A 174 2.35 13.24 6.18
CA LEU A 174 1.95 12.07 5.43
C LEU A 174 1.12 12.50 4.21
N PRO A 175 0.88 11.60 3.24
CA PRO A 175 -0.01 11.91 2.12
C PRO A 175 -1.38 12.38 2.59
N THR A 176 -1.99 13.30 1.84
CA THR A 176 -3.25 13.98 2.20
C THR A 176 -4.34 13.03 2.72
N ALA A 177 -4.49 11.86 2.11
CA ALA A 177 -5.51 10.88 2.48
C ALA A 177 -5.39 10.36 3.93
N ILE A 178 -4.23 10.53 4.56
CA ILE A 178 -3.95 10.13 5.93
C ILE A 178 -3.20 11.21 6.71
N ASN A 179 -3.18 12.47 6.25
CA ASN A 179 -2.41 13.53 6.92
C ASN A 179 -3.19 14.22 8.04
N ASP A 180 -4.49 13.98 8.15
CA ASP A 180 -5.31 14.56 9.21
C ASP A 180 -4.81 14.13 10.60
N ARG A 181 -4.45 15.09 11.46
CA ARG A 181 -3.73 14.81 12.70
C ARG A 181 -4.60 14.07 13.72
N GLU A 182 -5.86 14.45 13.85
CA GLU A 182 -6.80 13.80 14.78
C GLU A 182 -7.11 12.38 14.30
N GLY A 183 -7.43 12.22 13.02
CA GLY A 183 -7.63 10.92 12.38
C GLY A 183 -6.42 10.00 12.49
N ARG A 184 -5.20 10.53 12.29
CA ARG A 184 -3.94 9.79 12.47
C ARG A 184 -3.77 9.29 13.90
N GLN A 185 -4.03 10.14 14.89
CA GLN A 185 -3.90 9.76 16.29
C GLN A 185 -4.93 8.69 16.67
N SER A 186 -6.18 8.83 16.20
CA SER A 186 -7.22 7.81 16.39
C SER A 186 -6.81 6.47 15.76
N LEU A 187 -6.32 6.51 14.51
CA LEU A 187 -5.83 5.33 13.80
C LEU A 187 -4.65 4.68 14.54
N ALA A 188 -3.69 5.46 15.01
CA ALA A 188 -2.54 4.97 15.76
C ALA A 188 -2.98 4.26 17.06
N ASN A 189 -3.89 4.88 17.80
CA ASN A 189 -4.43 4.34 19.06
C ASN A 189 -5.17 3.01 18.82
N GLN A 190 -6.00 2.96 17.77
CA GLN A 190 -6.75 1.74 17.43
C GLN A 190 -5.81 0.62 16.96
N LEU A 191 -4.79 0.95 16.16
CA LEU A 191 -3.81 -0.03 15.71
C LEU A 191 -2.94 -0.56 16.86
N ASP A 192 -2.62 0.25 17.88
CA ASP A 192 -1.76 -0.18 19.00
C ASP A 192 -2.30 -1.43 19.73
N LEU A 193 -3.63 -1.57 19.76
CA LEU A 193 -4.34 -2.66 20.42
C LEU A 193 -4.90 -3.69 19.42
N ALA A 194 -4.78 -3.43 18.12
CA ALA A 194 -5.40 -4.25 17.10
C ALA A 194 -4.72 -5.63 16.97
N PRO A 195 -5.50 -6.72 16.81
CA PRO A 195 -4.97 -8.02 16.45
C PRO A 195 -4.33 -7.98 15.05
N MET A 196 -3.30 -8.79 14.89
CA MET A 196 -2.51 -8.88 13.66
C MET A 196 -2.68 -10.26 13.03
N TYR A 197 -2.89 -10.30 11.73
CA TYR A 197 -3.09 -11.52 10.96
C TYR A 197 -2.01 -11.62 9.87
N TRP A 198 -1.18 -12.65 9.94
CA TRP A 198 -0.22 -12.97 8.90
C TRP A 198 -0.73 -14.12 8.06
N ILE A 199 -0.95 -13.90 6.76
CA ILE A 199 -1.41 -14.93 5.83
C ILE A 199 -0.21 -15.70 5.32
N ASN A 200 -0.18 -17.04 5.41
CA ASN A 200 0.96 -17.80 4.91
C ASN A 200 1.07 -17.76 3.37
N GLU A 201 2.20 -18.22 2.85
CA GLU A 201 2.53 -18.18 1.42
C GLU A 201 1.49 -18.94 0.57
N GLU A 202 1.18 -20.18 0.92
CA GLU A 202 0.18 -20.98 0.21
C GLU A 202 -1.21 -20.33 0.18
N PHE A 203 -1.66 -19.74 1.30
CA PHE A 203 -2.96 -19.09 1.33
C PHE A 203 -2.96 -17.75 0.59
N THR A 204 -1.82 -17.06 0.56
CA THR A 204 -1.60 -15.84 -0.25
C THR A 204 -1.72 -16.14 -1.74
N GLU A 205 -1.14 -17.25 -2.20
CA GLU A 205 -1.27 -17.71 -3.59
C GLU A 205 -2.73 -18.01 -3.94
N LEU A 206 -3.46 -18.69 -3.06
CA LEU A 206 -4.89 -18.93 -3.24
C LEU A 206 -5.67 -17.62 -3.35
N VAL A 207 -5.43 -16.65 -2.47
CA VAL A 207 -6.07 -15.32 -2.54
C VAL A 207 -5.79 -14.65 -3.88
N ASN A 208 -4.54 -14.63 -4.33
CA ASN A 208 -4.18 -14.06 -5.64
C ASN A 208 -4.86 -14.78 -6.81
N ALA A 209 -5.00 -16.10 -6.73
CA ALA A 209 -5.65 -16.90 -7.77
C ALA A 209 -7.13 -16.55 -7.92
N VAL A 210 -7.86 -16.30 -6.82
CA VAL A 210 -9.32 -16.11 -6.88
C VAL A 210 -9.80 -14.67 -6.75
N SER A 211 -8.95 -13.76 -6.27
CA SER A 211 -9.38 -12.40 -5.88
C SER A 211 -9.96 -11.63 -7.06
N ARG A 212 -9.33 -11.67 -8.25
CA ARG A 212 -9.79 -10.91 -9.43
C ARG A 212 -11.25 -11.22 -9.82
N ASN A 213 -11.73 -12.42 -9.55
CA ASN A 213 -13.09 -12.87 -9.95
C ASN A 213 -14.08 -12.88 -8.77
N GLN A 214 -13.69 -12.36 -7.61
CA GLN A 214 -14.57 -12.26 -6.44
C GLN A 214 -15.75 -11.33 -6.75
N PRO A 215 -17.01 -11.81 -6.66
CA PRO A 215 -18.20 -10.98 -6.83
C PRO A 215 -18.34 -9.98 -5.68
N PRO A 216 -19.01 -8.83 -5.85
CA PRO A 216 -19.19 -7.85 -4.78
C PRO A 216 -19.64 -8.49 -3.47
N ALA A 217 -18.89 -8.23 -2.40
CA ALA A 217 -19.17 -8.71 -1.05
C ALA A 217 -19.28 -7.54 -0.10
N ARG A 218 -20.29 -7.59 0.78
CA ARG A 218 -20.57 -6.51 1.71
C ARG A 218 -19.67 -6.61 2.93
N LEU A 219 -19.03 -5.51 3.28
CA LEU A 219 -18.34 -5.40 4.56
C LEU A 219 -19.36 -5.40 5.70
N SER A 220 -19.16 -6.31 6.63
CA SER A 220 -19.96 -6.49 7.83
C SER A 220 -19.09 -6.94 9.00
N GLU A 221 -19.60 -6.80 10.22
CA GLU A 221 -18.97 -7.32 11.43
C GLU A 221 -18.83 -8.85 11.42
N GLU A 222 -19.65 -9.55 10.63
CA GLU A 222 -19.55 -11.00 10.44
C GLU A 222 -18.41 -11.39 9.48
N LEU A 223 -18.10 -10.51 8.51
CA LEU A 223 -17.01 -10.75 7.57
C LEU A 223 -15.65 -10.48 8.22
N MET A 224 -15.53 -9.39 8.96
CA MET A 224 -14.27 -8.98 9.60
C MET A 224 -14.07 -9.76 10.90
N PRO A 225 -12.85 -10.28 11.19
CA PRO A 225 -12.62 -11.11 12.37
C PRO A 225 -12.60 -10.32 13.69
N SER A 226 -12.51 -8.99 13.61
CA SER A 226 -12.44 -8.04 14.71
C SER A 226 -12.87 -6.65 14.22
N SER A 227 -13.22 -5.76 15.15
CA SER A 227 -13.62 -4.37 14.83
C SER A 227 -12.50 -3.53 14.21
N ALA A 228 -11.25 -3.75 14.66
CA ALA A 228 -10.03 -3.20 14.10
C ALA A 228 -8.99 -4.30 13.92
N GLY A 229 -8.05 -4.14 12.99
CA GLY A 229 -7.03 -5.15 12.73
C GLY A 229 -6.01 -4.71 11.70
N LEU A 230 -4.91 -5.47 11.64
CA LEU A 230 -3.90 -5.38 10.60
C LEU A 230 -3.71 -6.78 9.99
N ILE A 231 -3.89 -6.90 8.69
CA ILE A 231 -3.57 -8.11 7.93
C ILE A 231 -2.33 -7.85 7.06
N ALA A 232 -1.46 -8.83 6.93
CA ALA A 232 -0.30 -8.77 6.07
C ALA A 232 -0.09 -10.09 5.32
N TRP A 233 0.46 -9.97 4.12
CA TRP A 233 0.86 -11.08 3.26
C TRP A 233 2.39 -11.07 3.11
N PRO A 234 3.03 -12.25 2.93
CA PRO A 234 4.47 -12.35 2.70
C PRO A 234 4.91 -11.68 1.41
N GLY A 235 4.03 -11.64 0.41
CA GLY A 235 4.24 -10.98 -0.88
C GLY A 235 3.06 -10.09 -1.26
N ALA A 236 3.25 -9.27 -2.29
CA ALA A 236 2.24 -8.35 -2.77
C ALA A 236 1.00 -9.09 -3.33
N VAL A 237 -0.19 -8.60 -3.00
CA VAL A 237 -1.47 -9.16 -3.47
C VAL A 237 -2.29 -8.17 -4.29
N GLY A 238 -3.03 -8.71 -5.26
CA GLY A 238 -4.00 -7.98 -6.07
C GLY A 238 -3.42 -6.87 -6.96
N PRO A 239 -4.30 -6.10 -7.62
CA PRO A 239 -3.88 -5.03 -8.54
C PRO A 239 -3.18 -3.88 -7.81
N GLY A 240 -3.51 -3.63 -6.55
CA GLY A 240 -2.88 -2.61 -5.71
C GLY A 240 -1.48 -2.97 -5.19
N GLN A 241 -0.98 -4.19 -5.47
CA GLN A 241 0.30 -4.69 -4.96
C GLN A 241 0.42 -4.54 -3.43
N LEU A 242 -0.67 -4.86 -2.72
CA LEU A 242 -0.78 -4.66 -1.29
C LEU A 242 0.08 -5.67 -0.55
N ALA A 243 0.87 -5.21 0.42
CA ALA A 243 1.60 -6.05 1.37
C ALA A 243 0.86 -6.17 2.71
N ALA A 244 0.03 -5.18 3.04
CA ALA A 244 -0.79 -5.19 4.24
C ALA A 244 -2.05 -4.34 4.04
N VAL A 245 -3.05 -4.57 4.87
CA VAL A 245 -4.23 -3.71 5.01
C VAL A 245 -4.58 -3.57 6.48
N SER A 246 -4.93 -2.37 6.91
CA SER A 246 -5.56 -2.17 8.21
C SER A 246 -6.98 -1.69 8.07
N TRP A 247 -7.81 -2.05 9.04
CA TRP A 247 -9.15 -1.54 9.18
C TRP A 247 -9.38 -1.02 10.58
N THR A 248 -10.15 0.05 10.68
CA THR A 248 -10.54 0.65 11.93
C THR A 248 -12.00 1.10 11.87
N PRO A 249 -12.75 0.97 12.96
CA PRO A 249 -14.16 1.34 12.97
C PRO A 249 -14.30 2.87 12.98
N GLN A 250 -15.23 3.37 12.18
CA GLN A 250 -15.78 4.72 12.25
C GLN A 250 -17.29 4.64 12.56
N PHE A 251 -17.93 5.79 12.77
CA PHE A 251 -19.34 5.85 13.17
C PHE A 251 -20.26 5.07 12.22
N ASP A 252 -20.09 5.29 10.91
CA ASP A 252 -20.95 4.78 9.84
C ASP A 252 -20.27 3.72 8.96
N GLY A 253 -19.09 3.22 9.33
CA GLY A 253 -18.33 2.30 8.47
C GLY A 253 -16.95 1.91 9.02
N TRP A 254 -16.05 1.62 8.10
CA TRP A 254 -14.64 1.33 8.40
C TRP A 254 -13.73 2.21 7.57
N GLN A 255 -12.72 2.77 8.23
CA GLN A 255 -11.58 3.34 7.54
C GLN A 255 -10.62 2.22 7.19
N LEU A 256 -10.39 2.01 5.90
CA LEU A 256 -9.50 1.00 5.35
C LEU A 256 -8.26 1.67 4.76
N LEU A 257 -7.07 1.17 5.12
CA LEU A 257 -5.80 1.61 4.56
C LEU A 257 -5.07 0.41 3.97
N GLY A 258 -4.77 0.47 2.68
CA GLY A 258 -3.93 -0.48 1.98
C GLY A 258 -2.49 0.01 1.91
N TYR A 259 -1.54 -0.88 2.17
CA TYR A 259 -0.12 -0.57 2.23
C TYR A 259 0.67 -1.36 1.20
N ARG A 260 1.67 -0.72 0.62
CA ARG A 260 2.80 -1.37 -0.06
C ARG A 260 3.96 -1.55 0.92
N SER A 261 4.86 -2.49 0.67
CA SER A 261 6.05 -2.68 1.51
C SER A 261 7.28 -1.96 0.96
N ILE A 262 8.19 -1.57 1.87
CA ILE A 262 9.48 -0.93 1.55
C ILE A 262 10.62 -1.94 1.74
N GLY A 263 11.24 -2.33 0.63
CA GLY A 263 12.32 -3.30 0.53
C GLY A 263 13.71 -2.70 0.34
N SER A 264 14.62 -3.52 -0.18
CA SER A 264 16.06 -3.24 -0.27
C SER A 264 16.42 -2.38 -1.48
N ALA A 265 16.08 -1.09 -1.43
CA ALA A 265 16.57 -0.11 -2.41
C ALA A 265 17.58 0.89 -1.85
N LEU A 266 17.85 0.86 -0.53
CA LEU A 266 18.94 1.61 0.07
C LEU A 266 20.12 0.69 0.39
N ARG A 267 21.28 1.33 0.58
CA ARG A 267 22.47 0.71 1.17
C ARG A 267 22.16 0.13 2.56
N GLU A 268 22.86 -0.94 2.92
CA GLU A 268 22.62 -1.70 4.15
C GLU A 268 22.79 -0.88 5.43
N ASP A 269 23.65 0.13 5.42
CA ASP A 269 23.89 1.04 6.54
C ASP A 269 22.73 2.02 6.76
N LEU A 270 21.96 2.36 5.72
CA LEU A 270 20.85 3.31 5.79
C LEU A 270 19.50 2.63 6.08
N MET A 271 19.34 1.37 5.68
CA MET A 271 18.09 0.62 5.87
C MET A 271 17.61 0.54 7.34
N PRO A 272 18.48 0.34 8.35
CA PRO A 272 18.06 0.36 9.75
C PRO A 272 17.49 1.72 10.20
N ALA A 273 18.08 2.82 9.76
CA ALA A 273 17.62 4.17 10.07
C ALA A 273 16.28 4.45 9.38
N LEU A 274 16.15 4.13 8.09
CA LEU A 274 14.88 4.24 7.37
C LEU A 274 13.77 3.45 8.07
N ARG A 275 14.03 2.19 8.44
CA ARG A 275 13.05 1.35 9.16
C ARG A 275 12.73 1.86 10.56
N HIS A 276 13.65 2.58 11.19
CA HIS A 276 13.37 3.22 12.46
C HIS A 276 12.38 4.38 12.29
N GLU A 277 12.57 5.16 11.22
CA GLU A 277 11.83 6.39 10.95
C GLU A 277 10.45 6.14 10.32
N ILE A 278 10.39 5.40 9.20
CA ILE A 278 9.15 5.19 8.43
C ILE A 278 8.60 3.77 8.52
N GLY A 279 9.40 2.81 9.01
CA GLY A 279 8.99 1.40 9.12
C GLY A 279 9.07 0.63 7.79
N TRP A 280 8.11 -0.27 7.58
CA TRP A 280 8.07 -1.18 6.41
C TRP A 280 6.92 -0.90 5.45
N LEU A 281 5.96 -0.06 5.84
CA LEU A 281 4.70 0.10 5.12
C LEU A 281 4.57 1.52 4.60
N LEU A 282 4.25 1.65 3.31
CA LEU A 282 3.83 2.89 2.67
C LEU A 282 2.33 2.84 2.40
N PRO A 283 1.56 3.80 2.91
CA PRO A 283 0.14 3.97 2.57
C PRO A 283 -0.03 4.15 1.06
N ALA A 284 -0.72 3.22 0.40
CA ALA A 284 -0.92 3.24 -1.04
C ALA A 284 -2.38 3.50 -1.43
N HIS A 285 -3.31 3.14 -0.56
CA HIS A 285 -4.74 3.38 -0.72
C HIS A 285 -5.35 3.70 0.64
N ALA A 286 -6.27 4.65 0.69
CA ALA A 286 -7.02 4.95 1.91
C ALA A 286 -8.45 5.34 1.53
N GLU A 287 -9.42 4.74 2.20
CA GLU A 287 -10.83 4.92 1.88
C GLU A 287 -11.70 4.62 3.09
N HIS A 288 -12.73 5.42 3.27
CA HIS A 288 -13.83 5.11 4.18
C HIS A 288 -14.87 4.28 3.44
N VAL A 289 -15.16 3.09 3.95
CA VAL A 289 -16.19 2.22 3.40
C VAL A 289 -17.39 2.19 4.35
N PRO A 290 -18.56 2.69 3.94
CA PRO A 290 -19.76 2.68 4.76
C PRO A 290 -20.16 1.26 5.19
N ARG A 291 -20.95 1.17 6.27
CA ARG A 291 -21.58 -0.09 6.69
C ARG A 291 -22.40 -0.64 5.54
N ARG A 292 -22.14 -1.91 5.15
CA ARG A 292 -22.72 -2.59 3.98
C ARG A 292 -22.21 -2.11 2.61
N GLY A 293 -21.20 -1.25 2.57
CA GLY A 293 -20.44 -1.00 1.35
C GLY A 293 -19.89 -2.32 0.80
N ALA A 294 -19.97 -2.49 -0.52
CA ALA A 294 -19.57 -3.71 -1.19
C ALA A 294 -18.28 -3.49 -1.98
N LEU A 295 -17.32 -4.39 -1.80
CA LEU A 295 -16.08 -4.41 -2.58
C LEU A 295 -16.00 -5.70 -3.38
N ASP A 296 -15.48 -5.61 -4.59
CA ASP A 296 -15.26 -6.74 -5.48
C ASP A 296 -13.77 -6.97 -5.78
N GLY A 297 -13.51 -7.98 -6.60
CA GLY A 297 -12.17 -8.37 -7.01
C GLY A 297 -11.37 -7.35 -7.83
N SER A 298 -12.04 -6.34 -8.39
CA SER A 298 -11.39 -5.25 -9.14
C SER A 298 -10.94 -4.11 -8.24
N HIS A 299 -11.55 -4.00 -7.06
CA HIS A 299 -11.23 -2.97 -6.08
C HIS A 299 -9.79 -3.14 -5.54
N PRO A 300 -9.03 -2.04 -5.29
CA PRO A 300 -7.68 -2.13 -4.72
C PRO A 300 -7.63 -2.95 -3.41
N LEU A 301 -8.67 -2.86 -2.58
CA LEU A 301 -8.82 -3.59 -1.32
C LEU A 301 -9.53 -4.95 -1.45
N GLY A 302 -9.88 -5.40 -2.66
CA GLY A 302 -10.51 -6.70 -2.92
C GLY A 302 -9.79 -7.91 -2.30
N PRO A 303 -8.44 -7.94 -2.24
CA PRO A 303 -7.72 -9.02 -1.57
C PRO A 303 -8.04 -9.16 -0.06
N LEU A 304 -8.31 -8.06 0.65
CA LEU A 304 -8.75 -8.12 2.06
C LEU A 304 -10.06 -8.92 2.17
N VAL A 305 -11.05 -8.52 1.36
CA VAL A 305 -12.39 -9.10 1.36
C VAL A 305 -12.35 -10.56 0.91
N THR A 306 -11.61 -10.85 -0.16
CA THR A 306 -11.36 -12.22 -0.62
C THR A 306 -10.76 -13.09 0.49
N THR A 307 -9.76 -12.57 1.22
CA THR A 307 -9.13 -13.32 2.31
C THR A 307 -10.12 -13.68 3.40
N TRP A 308 -10.93 -12.72 3.86
CA TRP A 308 -11.93 -12.98 4.91
C TRP A 308 -13.06 -13.90 4.46
N LEU A 309 -13.51 -13.79 3.21
CA LEU A 309 -14.50 -14.71 2.65
C LEU A 309 -13.99 -16.16 2.69
N LEU A 310 -12.74 -16.38 2.31
CA LEU A 310 -12.14 -17.73 2.30
C LEU A 310 -11.94 -18.28 3.73
N ILE A 311 -11.55 -17.42 4.67
CA ILE A 311 -11.42 -17.79 6.10
C ILE A 311 -12.79 -18.20 6.66
N ASN A 312 -13.83 -17.41 6.41
CA ASN A 312 -15.19 -17.68 6.90
C ASN A 312 -15.82 -18.94 6.29
N GLN A 313 -15.30 -19.42 5.16
CA GLN A 313 -15.67 -20.70 4.56
C GLN A 313 -14.94 -21.90 5.19
N GLN A 314 -14.25 -21.71 6.32
CA GLN A 314 -13.49 -22.73 7.04
C GLN A 314 -12.35 -23.37 6.23
N MET A 315 -11.89 -22.69 5.17
CA MET A 315 -10.75 -23.14 4.36
C MET A 315 -9.40 -22.92 5.06
N ALA A 316 -9.40 -22.09 6.10
CA ALA A 316 -8.20 -21.72 6.84
C ALA A 316 -8.40 -21.85 8.35
N GLU A 317 -7.31 -22.05 9.06
CA GLU A 317 -7.23 -21.92 10.50
C GLU A 317 -6.33 -20.74 10.88
N ALA A 318 -6.65 -20.08 11.99
CA ALA A 318 -5.84 -19.01 12.56
C ALA A 318 -5.21 -19.52 13.86
N VAL A 319 -3.89 -19.67 13.87
CA VAL A 319 -3.13 -20.17 15.02
C VAL A 319 -2.25 -19.05 15.62
N PRO A 320 -2.10 -18.95 16.94
CA PRO A 320 -1.20 -17.96 17.54
C PRO A 320 0.24 -18.12 17.06
N ALA A 321 0.89 -17.01 16.69
CA ALA A 321 2.28 -17.01 16.26
C ALA A 321 3.23 -17.13 17.47
N LYS A 322 4.32 -17.89 17.31
CA LYS A 322 5.39 -17.92 18.29
C LYS A 322 6.28 -16.70 18.14
N LEU A 323 6.11 -15.73 19.02
CA LEU A 323 6.88 -14.49 18.97
C LEU A 323 8.28 -14.61 19.58
N PRO A 324 9.27 -13.84 19.08
CA PRO A 324 10.59 -13.78 19.69
C PRO A 324 10.51 -13.29 21.14
N LYS A 325 11.27 -13.92 22.04
CA LYS A 325 11.32 -13.54 23.47
C LYS A 325 11.64 -12.06 23.68
N GLY A 326 12.50 -11.49 22.82
CA GLY A 326 12.85 -10.06 22.84
C GLY A 326 11.64 -9.15 22.64
N THR A 327 10.74 -9.51 21.72
CA THR A 327 9.49 -8.78 21.47
C THR A 327 8.57 -8.84 22.69
N THR A 328 8.33 -10.03 23.24
CA THR A 328 7.48 -10.19 24.44
C THR A 328 8.03 -9.42 25.64
N LYS A 329 9.35 -9.49 25.89
CA LYS A 329 10.01 -8.73 26.96
C LYS A 329 9.96 -7.21 26.73
N ALA A 330 10.03 -6.75 25.49
CA ALA A 330 9.92 -5.32 25.19
C ALA A 330 8.53 -4.78 25.54
N TYR A 331 7.46 -5.53 25.24
CA TYR A 331 6.09 -5.17 25.58
C TYR A 331 5.85 -5.20 27.10
N GLN A 332 6.38 -6.22 27.80
CA GLN A 332 6.32 -6.28 29.25
C GLN A 332 7.01 -5.07 29.92
N ARG A 333 8.19 -4.67 29.43
CA ARG A 333 8.93 -3.51 29.96
C ARG A 333 8.19 -2.18 29.76
N SER A 334 7.39 -2.06 28.71
CA SER A 334 6.56 -0.87 28.45
C SER A 334 5.15 -0.99 29.02
N ASN A 335 4.88 -2.00 29.86
CA ASN A 335 3.57 -2.27 30.45
C ASN A 335 2.44 -2.40 29.40
N ARG A 336 2.76 -2.91 28.21
CA ARG A 336 1.83 -3.16 27.11
C ARG A 336 1.36 -4.63 27.12
N PRO A 337 0.09 -4.91 26.76
CA PRO A 337 -0.39 -6.28 26.62
C PRO A 337 0.42 -7.02 25.54
N ALA A 338 0.62 -8.32 25.71
CA ALA A 338 1.32 -9.13 24.71
C ALA A 338 0.62 -9.01 23.33
N PRO A 339 1.36 -8.82 22.23
CA PRO A 339 0.75 -8.62 20.93
C PRO A 339 0.07 -9.90 20.43
N ASP A 340 -1.20 -9.80 20.01
CA ASP A 340 -1.95 -10.89 19.38
C ASP A 340 -1.60 -10.97 17.89
N VAL A 341 -0.73 -11.92 17.54
CA VAL A 341 -0.38 -12.24 16.15
C VAL A 341 -0.90 -13.63 15.83
N ARG A 342 -1.68 -13.74 14.75
CA ARG A 342 -2.25 -15.00 14.26
C ARG A 342 -1.70 -15.33 12.88
N ILE A 343 -1.16 -16.52 12.74
CA ILE A 343 -0.79 -17.09 11.43
C ILE A 343 -2.04 -17.74 10.87
N VAL A 344 -2.46 -17.29 9.70
CA VAL A 344 -3.57 -17.86 8.95
C VAL A 344 -3.00 -18.74 7.86
N ARG A 345 -3.40 -20.01 7.85
CA ARG A 345 -2.94 -21.01 6.89
C ARG A 345 -4.09 -21.89 6.45
N ILE A 346 -3.94 -22.52 5.28
CA ILE A 346 -4.90 -23.49 4.78
C ILE A 346 -5.03 -24.62 5.80
N LYS A 347 -6.27 -25.00 6.12
CA LYS A 347 -6.54 -26.07 7.09
C LYS A 347 -6.02 -27.40 6.53
N PRO A 348 -5.17 -28.16 7.27
CA PRO A 348 -4.73 -29.47 6.82
C PRO A 348 -5.92 -30.41 6.62
N ARG A 349 -5.90 -31.19 5.54
CA ARG A 349 -6.92 -32.21 5.29
C ARG A 349 -6.80 -33.32 6.35
N ASN A 350 -7.83 -33.51 7.17
CA ASN A 350 -8.00 -34.77 7.89
C ASN A 350 -8.52 -35.80 6.89
N SER A 351 -7.59 -36.44 6.15
CA SER A 351 -7.89 -37.58 5.29
C SER A 351 -8.15 -38.83 6.14
N ALA A 352 -9.31 -38.89 6.80
CA ALA A 352 -9.89 -40.18 7.15
C ALA A 352 -10.84 -40.55 6.00
N PRO A 353 -10.57 -41.60 5.21
CA PRO A 353 -11.53 -42.08 4.22
C PRO A 353 -12.74 -42.63 4.99
N GLY A 354 -13.79 -41.81 5.10
CA GLY A 354 -15.08 -42.27 5.57
C GLY A 354 -15.59 -43.37 4.63
N PRO A 355 -16.19 -44.45 5.15
CA PRO A 355 -16.68 -45.54 4.32
C PRO A 355 -17.69 -45.00 3.30
N ARG A 356 -17.44 -45.26 2.01
CA ARG A 356 -18.37 -44.97 0.92
C ARG A 356 -19.65 -45.77 1.17
N SER A 357 -20.71 -45.09 1.60
CA SER A 357 -22.05 -45.67 1.55
C SER A 357 -22.48 -45.76 0.08
N PRO A 358 -22.97 -46.92 -0.40
CA PRO A 358 -23.55 -47.03 -1.72
C PRO A 358 -24.85 -46.21 -1.75
N GLN A 359 -24.92 -45.21 -2.63
CA GLN A 359 -26.14 -44.43 -2.86
C GLN A 359 -26.96 -45.12 -3.96
N PRO A 360 -28.28 -45.32 -3.77
CA PRO A 360 -29.14 -45.92 -4.79
C PRO A 360 -29.37 -44.95 -5.96
N ASP A 361 -29.32 -45.51 -7.17
CA ASP A 361 -29.63 -44.86 -8.44
C ASP A 361 -31.08 -44.35 -8.46
N GLY A 362 -31.27 -43.09 -8.85
CA GLY A 362 -32.61 -42.59 -9.19
C GLY A 362 -32.86 -41.11 -8.91
N THR A 363 -32.15 -40.21 -9.56
CA THR A 363 -32.64 -38.87 -9.94
C THR A 363 -31.61 -38.27 -10.90
N ARG A 364 -32.04 -37.58 -11.96
CA ARG A 364 -31.14 -36.88 -12.90
C ARG A 364 -30.38 -35.79 -12.14
N SER A 365 -29.29 -36.18 -11.49
CA SER A 365 -28.38 -35.29 -10.81
C SER A 365 -27.70 -34.45 -11.89
N ARG A 366 -27.96 -33.14 -11.86
CA ARG A 366 -27.17 -32.14 -12.59
C ARG A 366 -25.70 -32.52 -12.45
N ALA A 367 -24.97 -32.58 -13.58
CA ALA A 367 -23.57 -33.00 -13.59
C ALA A 367 -22.81 -32.28 -12.47
N LYS A 368 -22.19 -33.06 -11.57
CA LYS A 368 -21.40 -32.47 -10.49
C LYS A 368 -20.28 -31.65 -11.13
N PRO A 369 -20.11 -30.38 -10.74
CA PRO A 369 -19.04 -29.55 -11.27
C PRO A 369 -17.69 -30.24 -11.07
N ASP A 370 -16.84 -30.24 -12.10
CA ASP A 370 -15.46 -30.73 -12.09
C ASP A 370 -14.45 -29.67 -11.60
N HIS A 371 -14.96 -28.51 -11.19
CA HIS A 371 -14.19 -27.37 -10.73
C HIS A 371 -14.92 -26.59 -9.64
N ARG A 372 -14.16 -25.76 -8.92
CA ARG A 372 -14.67 -24.78 -7.96
C ARG A 372 -14.94 -23.44 -8.65
N TYR A 373 -16.00 -22.76 -8.25
CA TYR A 373 -16.42 -21.47 -8.84
C TYR A 373 -17.10 -20.56 -7.83
N TRP A 374 -17.01 -19.24 -8.06
CA TRP A 374 -17.67 -18.25 -7.22
C TRP A 374 -19.18 -18.27 -7.42
N VAL A 375 -19.91 -18.30 -6.31
CA VAL A 375 -21.36 -18.03 -6.25
C VAL A 375 -21.54 -16.61 -5.73
N SER A 376 -22.31 -15.79 -6.44
CA SER A 376 -22.61 -14.42 -6.01
C SER A 376 -23.38 -14.41 -4.69
N GLY A 377 -23.16 -13.36 -3.90
CA GLY A 377 -23.96 -13.13 -2.70
C GLY A 377 -25.42 -12.93 -3.05
N HIS A 378 -26.31 -13.39 -2.17
CA HIS A 378 -27.76 -13.33 -2.37
C HIS A 378 -28.51 -13.38 -1.06
N GLU A 379 -29.71 -12.80 -1.04
CA GLU A 379 -30.60 -12.92 0.10
C GLU A 379 -31.29 -14.30 0.11
N ARG A 380 -31.37 -14.90 1.30
CA ARG A 380 -32.09 -16.15 1.53
C ARG A 380 -33.07 -15.97 2.67
N GLN A 381 -34.28 -16.50 2.50
CA GLN A 381 -35.26 -16.58 3.58
C GLN A 381 -34.91 -17.77 4.50
N GLN A 382 -34.28 -17.48 5.64
CA GLN A 382 -33.90 -18.49 6.63
C GLN A 382 -35.07 -18.80 7.57
N ALA A 383 -35.38 -20.08 7.66
CA ALA A 383 -36.39 -20.58 8.59
C ALA A 383 -35.91 -20.45 10.05
N TRP A 384 -36.74 -19.89 10.93
CA TRP A 384 -36.46 -19.74 12.36
C TRP A 384 -37.74 -19.84 13.22
N GLY A 385 -37.60 -19.79 14.55
CA GLY A 385 -38.71 -19.93 15.50
C GLY A 385 -39.19 -21.38 15.74
N PRO A 386 -40.14 -21.59 16.67
CA PRO A 386 -40.71 -22.92 16.94
C PRO A 386 -41.27 -23.56 15.68
N GLY A 387 -40.85 -24.78 15.36
CA GLY A 387 -41.26 -25.48 14.15
C GLY A 387 -40.71 -24.90 12.84
N ARG A 388 -39.76 -23.96 12.88
CA ARG A 388 -39.18 -23.31 11.68
C ARG A 388 -40.25 -22.67 10.80
N THR A 389 -41.33 -22.16 11.39
CA THR A 389 -42.47 -21.56 10.67
C THR A 389 -42.20 -20.11 10.28
N LEU A 390 -41.38 -19.39 11.05
CA LEU A 390 -41.01 -18.01 10.74
C LEU A 390 -39.90 -17.98 9.68
N ARG A 391 -39.85 -16.88 8.92
CA ARG A 391 -38.79 -16.60 7.93
C ARG A 391 -38.12 -15.30 8.32
N LYS A 392 -36.80 -15.26 8.23
CA LYS A 392 -36.03 -14.02 8.30
C LYS A 392 -35.14 -13.93 7.06
N PRO A 393 -35.06 -12.77 6.40
CA PRO A 393 -34.06 -12.56 5.38
C PRO A 393 -32.67 -12.63 6.02
N ILE A 394 -31.78 -13.42 5.43
CA ILE A 394 -30.35 -13.41 5.72
C ILE A 394 -29.60 -13.13 4.43
N ASP A 395 -28.52 -12.37 4.53
CA ASP A 395 -27.65 -12.08 3.39
C ASP A 395 -26.54 -13.13 3.35
N ILE A 396 -26.44 -13.87 2.25
CA ILE A 396 -25.39 -14.87 2.05
C ILE A 396 -24.25 -14.19 1.29
N GLN A 397 -23.07 -14.13 1.89
CA GLN A 397 -21.87 -13.59 1.26
C GLN A 397 -21.42 -14.47 0.07
N PRO A 398 -20.69 -13.91 -0.92
CA PRO A 398 -20.12 -14.70 -1.99
C PRO A 398 -19.22 -15.83 -1.46
N PHE A 399 -19.32 -17.02 -2.04
CA PHE A 399 -18.54 -18.18 -1.59
C PHE A 399 -18.09 -19.04 -2.76
N LEU A 400 -17.06 -19.86 -2.53
CA LEU A 400 -16.50 -20.75 -3.52
C LEU A 400 -17.17 -22.12 -3.42
N LYS A 401 -17.94 -22.50 -4.45
CA LYS A 401 -18.72 -23.75 -4.49
C LYS A 401 -18.00 -24.81 -5.32
N GLY A 402 -18.10 -26.07 -4.90
CA GLY A 402 -17.44 -27.23 -5.52
C GLY A 402 -16.60 -27.99 -4.49
N ASP A 403 -16.29 -29.25 -4.75
CA ASP A 403 -15.48 -30.06 -3.83
C ASP A 403 -14.10 -29.42 -3.65
N GLU A 404 -13.58 -29.42 -2.42
CA GLU A 404 -12.32 -28.77 -2.08
C GLU A 404 -11.09 -29.34 -2.81
N SER A 405 -11.21 -30.54 -3.40
CA SER A 405 -10.16 -31.21 -4.18
C SER A 405 -10.11 -30.78 -5.64
N LEU A 406 -11.12 -30.07 -6.14
CA LEU A 406 -11.23 -29.70 -7.54
C LEU A 406 -10.51 -28.38 -7.85
N PRO A 407 -9.95 -28.23 -9.06
CA PRO A 407 -9.29 -26.99 -9.49
C PRO A 407 -10.29 -25.83 -9.51
N ILE A 408 -9.81 -24.59 -9.32
CA ILE A 408 -10.66 -23.39 -9.36
C ILE A 408 -10.73 -22.89 -10.80
N LYS A 409 -11.92 -22.88 -11.41
CA LYS A 409 -12.12 -22.35 -12.77
C LYS A 409 -12.52 -20.89 -12.67
N LEU A 410 -11.67 -20.02 -13.21
CA LEU A 410 -11.71 -18.57 -13.02
C LEU A 410 -12.89 -17.88 -13.73
N SER A 411 -13.62 -18.55 -14.65
CA SER A 411 -14.55 -17.89 -15.57
C SER A 411 -16.05 -18.11 -15.32
N THR A 412 -16.46 -18.81 -14.24
CA THR A 412 -17.88 -19.21 -14.09
C THR A 412 -18.53 -18.63 -12.83
N THR A 413 -18.80 -17.32 -12.76
CA THR A 413 -19.68 -16.80 -11.71
C THR A 413 -21.12 -17.22 -12.00
N VAL A 414 -21.73 -18.03 -11.13
CA VAL A 414 -23.13 -18.45 -11.30
C VAL A 414 -24.03 -17.52 -10.48
N ARG A 415 -24.90 -16.77 -11.17
CA ARG A 415 -25.97 -16.00 -10.53
C ARG A 415 -27.08 -16.96 -10.07
N VAL A 416 -27.50 -16.84 -8.82
CA VAL A 416 -28.69 -17.54 -8.32
C VAL A 416 -29.92 -16.81 -8.86
N LEU A 417 -30.69 -17.45 -9.73
CA LEU A 417 -31.99 -16.92 -10.17
C LEU A 417 -33.00 -17.10 -9.02
N GLY A 418 -33.45 -15.99 -8.43
CA GLY A 418 -34.55 -16.00 -7.47
C GLY A 418 -35.86 -16.39 -8.16
N ASN A 419 -36.69 -17.20 -7.50
CA ASN A 419 -38.03 -17.54 -7.99
C ASN A 419 -38.84 -16.24 -8.16
N ARG A 420 -39.26 -15.95 -9.41
CA ARG A 420 -40.34 -15.01 -9.69
C ARG A 420 -41.62 -15.56 -9.04
N THR A 421 -41.97 -15.08 -7.86
CA THR A 421 -43.35 -15.16 -7.38
C THR A 421 -44.17 -14.31 -8.33
N ALA A 422 -44.94 -14.98 -9.20
CA ALA A 422 -45.97 -14.35 -9.99
C ALA A 422 -47.01 -13.77 -9.02
N VAL A 423 -47.06 -12.44 -8.93
CA VAL A 423 -48.23 -11.73 -8.44
C VAL A 423 -49.33 -12.02 -9.47
N ARG A 424 -50.28 -12.87 -9.10
CA ARG A 424 -51.57 -12.95 -9.77
C ARG A 424 -52.44 -11.89 -9.13
N ASP A 425 -52.70 -10.83 -9.88
CA ASP A 425 -53.80 -9.91 -9.60
C ASP A 425 -55.10 -10.72 -9.53
N SER A 426 -55.83 -10.55 -8.43
CA SER A 426 -57.30 -10.73 -8.36
C SER A 426 -57.86 -9.50 -7.69
#